data_AF-C4YYZ6-F1
#
_entry.id   AF-C4YYZ6-F1
#
_cell.length_a   1.000
_cell.length_b   1.000
_cell.length_c   1.000
_cell.angle_alpha   90.00
_cell.angle_beta   90.00
_cell.angle_gamma   90.00
#
_symmetry.space_group_name_H-M   'P 1'
#
loop_
_entity.id
_entity.type
_entity.pdbx_description
1 polymer ?
#
loop_
_entity_poly.entity_id
_entity_poly.type
_entity_poly.pdbx_seq_one_letter_code
_entity_poly.pdbx_strand_id
1 'polypeptide(L)'
;MSCSKDKIGILEEVTAIAHKRILAQQIKQIMEQKHITKSEMAKKMETSRSAVDRLLNPNNPNVTLDTLDRAAIALGMKLNISLN
;
A
#
# COMPACT_ATOMS: atom_id res chain seq x y z
N MET A 1 -30.78 -21.88 -5.64
CA MET A 1 -29.50 -21.99 -4.87
C MET A 1 -28.49 -21.03 -5.47
N SER A 2 -28.37 -19.80 -4.96
CA SER A 2 -27.35 -18.84 -5.43
C SER A 2 -26.79 -17.99 -4.28
N CYS A 3 -26.61 -18.58 -3.09
CA CYS A 3 -26.27 -17.83 -1.86
C CYS A 3 -24.86 -18.14 -1.30
N SER A 4 -24.10 -19.06 -1.91
CA SER A 4 -22.77 -19.44 -1.39
C SER A 4 -21.58 -18.72 -2.05
N LYS A 5 -21.74 -18.11 -3.23
CA LYS A 5 -20.62 -17.42 -3.90
C LYS A 5 -20.33 -16.03 -3.30
N ASP A 6 -21.37 -15.35 -2.83
CA ASP A 6 -21.24 -13.95 -2.39
C ASP A 6 -20.44 -13.81 -1.09
N LYS A 7 -20.53 -14.80 -0.18
CA LYS A 7 -19.80 -14.75 1.11
C LYS A 7 -18.29 -14.97 0.96
N ILE A 8 -17.87 -15.82 0.03
CA ILE A 8 -16.44 -16.10 -0.21
C ILE A 8 -15.78 -14.89 -0.85
N GLY A 9 -16.43 -14.28 -1.86
CA GLY A 9 -15.94 -13.05 -2.50
C GLY A 9 -15.81 -11.88 -1.53
N ILE A 10 -16.78 -11.68 -0.63
CA ILE A 10 -16.70 -10.64 0.40
C ILE A 10 -15.53 -10.90 1.38
N LEU A 11 -15.31 -12.15 1.79
CA LEU A 11 -14.22 -12.48 2.70
C LEU A 11 -12.84 -12.25 2.05
N GLU A 12 -12.68 -12.61 0.78
CA GLU A 12 -11.45 -12.41 0.02
C GLU A 12 -11.15 -10.91 -0.20
N GLU A 13 -12.17 -10.12 -0.54
CA GLU A 13 -12.03 -8.66 -0.69
C GLU A 13 -11.68 -7.97 0.63
N VAL A 14 -12.32 -8.37 1.74
CA VAL A 14 -12.01 -7.83 3.07
C VAL A 14 -10.58 -8.18 3.49
N THR A 15 -10.14 -9.42 3.23
CA THR A 15 -8.78 -9.87 3.50
C THR A 15 -7.76 -9.09 2.67
N ALA A 16 -8.03 -8.89 1.37
CA ALA A 16 -7.16 -8.11 0.49
C ALA A 16 -7.04 -6.66 0.96
N ILE A 17 -8.14 -6.03 1.36
CA ILE A 17 -8.14 -4.67 1.92
C ILE A 17 -7.32 -4.62 3.22
N ALA A 18 -7.47 -5.61 4.10
CA ALA A 18 -6.70 -5.69 5.34
C ALA A 18 -5.19 -5.77 5.09
N HIS A 19 -4.74 -6.62 4.14
CA HIS A 19 -3.33 -6.69 3.75
C HIS A 19 -2.79 -5.36 3.22
N LYS A 20 -3.53 -4.71 2.31
CA LYS A 20 -3.12 -3.41 1.76
C LYS A 20 -3.02 -2.34 2.84
N ARG A 21 -3.88 -2.38 3.87
CA ARG A 21 -3.80 -1.47 5.02
C ARG A 21 -2.53 -1.68 5.83
N ILE A 22 -2.16 -2.94 6.11
CA ILE A 22 -0.91 -3.25 6.82
C ILE A 22 0.28 -2.69 6.05
N LEU A 23 0.35 -2.93 4.75
CA LEU A 23 1.42 -2.42 3.89
C LEU A 23 1.48 -0.89 3.88
N ALA A 24 0.33 -0.21 3.73
CA ALA A 24 0.26 1.25 3.76
C ALA A 24 0.72 1.83 5.11
N GLN A 25 0.36 1.19 6.23
CA GLN A 25 0.82 1.58 7.56
C GLN A 25 2.33 1.39 7.73
N GLN A 26 2.89 0.27 7.25
CA GLN A 26 4.34 0.03 7.28
C GLN A 26 5.10 1.11 6.49
N ILE A 27 4.64 1.45 5.28
CA ILE A 27 5.24 2.53 4.49
C ILE A 27 5.19 3.85 5.26
N LYS A 28 4.05 4.19 5.86
CA LYS A 28 3.88 5.41 6.66
C LYS A 28 4.87 5.46 7.83
N GLN A 29 5.01 4.37 8.57
CA GLN A 29 5.94 4.28 9.71
C GLN A 29 7.39 4.47 9.26
N ILE A 30 7.80 3.87 8.14
CA ILE A 30 9.15 4.03 7.60
C ILE A 30 9.39 5.48 7.16
N MET A 31 8.40 6.14 6.54
CA MET A 31 8.48 7.56 6.20
C MET A 31 8.69 8.42 7.45
N GLU A 32 7.95 8.15 8.53
CA GLU A 32 8.08 8.85 9.81
C GLU A 32 9.48 8.66 10.42
N GLN A 33 9.99 7.41 10.44
CA GLN A 33 11.33 7.08 10.94
C GLN A 33 12.46 7.74 10.13
N LYS A 34 12.27 7.88 8.80
CA LYS A 34 13.24 8.50 7.90
C LYS A 34 13.01 10.01 7.73
N HIS A 35 12.04 10.59 8.43
CA HIS A 35 11.63 11.99 8.30
C HIS A 35 11.28 12.42 6.86
N ILE A 36 10.76 11.48 6.05
CA ILE A 36 10.38 11.74 4.66
C ILE A 36 8.97 12.31 4.62
N THR A 37 8.84 13.52 4.09
CA THR A 37 7.52 14.16 3.90
C THR A 37 6.76 13.53 2.73
N LYS A 38 5.43 13.70 2.69
CA LYS A 38 4.61 13.24 1.54
C LYS A 38 5.04 13.87 0.22
N SER A 39 5.44 15.15 0.23
CA SER A 39 5.92 15.85 -0.96
C SER A 39 7.26 15.31 -1.45
N GLU A 40 8.17 15.01 -0.53
CA GLU A 40 9.44 14.38 -0.84
C GLU A 40 9.24 12.96 -1.38
N MET A 41 8.38 12.17 -0.74
CA MET A 41 8.01 10.83 -1.20
C MET A 41 7.45 10.88 -2.63
N ALA A 42 6.53 11.80 -2.91
CA ALA A 42 5.94 11.96 -4.23
C ALA A 42 7.00 12.27 -5.30
N LYS A 43 7.97 13.14 -4.97
CA LYS A 43 9.10 13.46 -5.86
C LYS A 43 9.97 12.23 -6.12
N LYS A 44 10.32 11.46 -5.08
CA LYS A 44 11.16 10.26 -5.20
C LYS A 44 10.45 9.09 -5.91
N MET A 45 9.13 9.00 -5.80
CA MET A 45 8.30 8.01 -6.50
C MET A 45 7.93 8.43 -7.93
N GLU A 46 8.35 9.62 -8.37
CA GLU A 46 7.96 10.21 -9.67
C GLU A 46 6.44 10.23 -9.87
N THR A 47 5.71 10.68 -8.85
CA THR A 47 4.24 10.68 -8.84
C THR A 47 3.67 11.95 -8.22
N SER A 48 2.35 12.10 -8.25
CA SER A 48 1.68 13.22 -7.62
C SER A 48 1.57 13.03 -6.11
N ARG A 49 1.50 14.15 -5.35
CA ARG A 49 1.18 14.10 -3.91
C ARG A 49 -0.13 13.37 -3.64
N SER A 50 -1.13 13.52 -4.53
CA SER A 50 -2.41 12.82 -4.42
C SER A 50 -2.29 11.30 -4.59
N ALA A 51 -1.32 10.79 -5.35
CA ALA A 51 -1.04 9.36 -5.43
C ALA A 51 -0.44 8.83 -4.11
N VAL A 52 0.46 9.59 -3.48
CA VAL A 52 0.97 9.27 -2.14
C VAL A 52 -0.14 9.31 -1.09
N ASP A 53 -1.05 10.30 -1.15
CA ASP A 53 -2.20 10.35 -0.25
C ASP A 53 -3.13 9.13 -0.40
N ARG A 54 -3.33 8.64 -1.63
CA ARG A 54 -4.08 7.41 -1.89
C ARG A 54 -3.35 6.15 -1.40
N LEU A 55 -2.03 6.09 -1.57
CA LEU A 55 -1.20 5.00 -1.06
C LEU A 55 -1.31 4.88 0.46
N LEU A 56 -1.28 6.01 1.17
CA LEU A 56 -1.31 6.08 2.62
C LEU A 56 -2.73 6.14 3.21
N ASN A 57 -3.77 6.03 2.37
CA ASN A 57 -5.16 6.10 2.83
C ASN A 57 -5.54 4.83 3.62
N PRO A 58 -5.89 4.94 4.91
CA PRO A 58 -6.21 3.77 5.73
C PRO A 58 -7.53 3.09 5.33
N ASN A 59 -8.45 3.80 4.66
CA ASN A 59 -9.76 3.25 4.33
C ASN A 59 -9.73 2.39 3.07
N ASN A 60 -9.06 2.90 2.04
CA ASN A 60 -8.90 2.22 0.75
C ASN A 60 -7.53 2.53 0.13
N PRO A 61 -6.48 1.87 0.62
CA PRO A 61 -5.13 2.07 0.11
C PRO A 61 -5.02 1.50 -1.31
N ASN A 62 -4.67 2.35 -2.28
CA ASN A 62 -4.43 1.91 -3.65
C ASN A 62 -3.01 1.35 -3.78
N VAL A 63 -2.86 0.09 -3.34
CA VAL A 63 -1.60 -0.64 -3.32
C VAL A 63 -1.61 -1.71 -4.42
N THR A 64 -0.64 -1.59 -5.32
CA THR A 64 -0.23 -2.57 -6.33
C THR A 64 1.26 -2.90 -6.15
N LEU A 65 1.74 -3.97 -6.78
CA LEU A 65 3.18 -4.31 -6.74
C LEU A 65 4.06 -3.17 -7.28
N ASP A 66 3.68 -2.53 -8.39
CA ASP A 66 4.40 -1.35 -8.93
C ASP A 66 4.46 -0.20 -7.91
N THR A 67 3.36 0.07 -7.20
CA THR A 67 3.39 1.12 -6.17
C THR A 67 4.30 0.76 -4.99
N LEU A 68 4.38 -0.52 -4.62
CA LEU A 68 5.27 -1.00 -3.55
C LEU A 68 6.74 -0.91 -3.98
N ASP A 69 7.06 -1.28 -5.22
CA ASP A 69 8.42 -1.17 -5.76
C ASP A 69 8.87 0.30 -5.80
N ARG A 70 8.04 1.20 -6.33
CA ARG A 70 8.35 2.64 -6.34
C ARG A 70 8.50 3.19 -4.93
N ALA A 71 7.64 2.78 -4.00
CA ALA A 71 7.74 3.20 -2.61
C ALA A 71 9.05 2.69 -1.97
N ALA A 72 9.42 1.43 -2.20
CA ALA A 72 10.67 0.87 -1.71
C ALA A 72 11.89 1.65 -2.27
N ILE A 73 11.93 1.89 -3.58
CA ILE A 73 12.98 2.69 -4.23
C ILE A 73 13.05 4.10 -3.62
N ALA A 74 11.91 4.77 -3.46
CA ALA A 74 11.83 6.10 -2.88
C ALA A 74 12.32 6.16 -1.42
N LEU A 75 12.19 5.06 -0.70
CA LEU A 75 12.68 4.90 0.67
C LEU A 75 14.14 4.40 0.71
N GLY A 76 14.78 4.10 -0.43
CA GLY A 76 16.13 3.52 -0.48
C GLY A 76 16.16 2.07 0.03
N MET A 77 15.13 1.29 -0.29
CA MET A 77 14.94 -0.09 0.14
C MET A 77 14.68 -0.99 -1.08
N LYS A 78 14.78 -2.31 -0.88
CA LYS A 78 14.42 -3.31 -1.91
C LYS A 78 13.18 -4.06 -1.46
N LEU A 79 12.19 -4.20 -2.34
CA LEU A 79 11.01 -5.01 -2.06
C LEU A 79 11.41 -6.50 -2.01
N ASN A 80 10.99 -7.18 -0.95
CA ASN A 80 11.10 -8.62 -0.80
C ASN A 80 9.71 -9.18 -0.50
N ILE A 81 9.29 -10.19 -1.25
CA ILE A 81 7.98 -10.83 -1.11
C ILE A 81 8.23 -12.33 -0.97
N SER A 82 7.67 -12.93 0.07
CA SER A 82 7.63 -14.37 0.27
C SER A 82 6.20 -14.81 0.60
N LEU A 83 5.86 -16.04 0.24
CA LEU A 83 4.62 -16.70 0.61
C LEU A 83 5.02 -17.92 1.45
N ASN A 84 4.59 -17.93 2.71
CA ASN A 84 4.96 -18.93 3.72
C ASN A 84 3.70 -19.59 4.25
#